data_AF-A0A6I3U512-F1
#
_entry.id   AF-A0A6I3U512-F1
#
_cell.length_a   1.000
_cell.length_b   1.000
_cell.length_c   1.000
_cell.angle_alpha   90.00
_cell.angle_beta   90.00
_cell.angle_gamma   90.00
#
_symmetry.space_group_name_H-M   'P 1'
#
loop_
_entity.id
_entity.type
_entity.pdbx_description
1 polymer ?
#
loop_
_entity_poly.entity_id
_entity_poly.type
_entity_poly.pdbx_seq_one_letter_code
_entity_poly.pdbx_strand_id
1 'polypeptide(L)'
;EGALRARLRFYIKPPQYISKVKKNQQALLDEIIPVGKKPDIDNYEKALYDSMSGIVFQDDGQIALHDVGKFYSLNPRIEVEIEVMKSLSI
;
A
#
# COMPACT_ATOMS: atom_id res chain seq x y z
N GLU A 1 -20.49 -0.08 12.73
CA GLU A 1 -20.14 -0.81 11.49
C GLU A 1 -19.13 -1.91 11.82
N GLY A 2 -18.86 -2.81 10.87
CA GLY A 2 -17.96 -3.95 11.08
C GLY A 2 -16.48 -3.60 10.89
N ALA A 3 -15.61 -4.41 11.50
CA ALA A 3 -14.17 -4.32 11.34
C ALA A 3 -13.75 -4.72 9.91
N LEU A 4 -12.78 -4.00 9.37
CA LEU A 4 -12.21 -4.20 8.05
C LEU A 4 -10.73 -4.56 8.14
N ARG A 5 -10.25 -5.33 7.17
CA ARG A 5 -8.83 -5.56 6.91
C ARG A 5 -8.43 -4.84 5.62
N ALA A 6 -7.33 -4.09 5.66
CA ALA A 6 -6.73 -3.46 4.48
C ALA A 6 -5.42 -4.16 4.09
N ARG A 7 -5.17 -4.31 2.79
CA ARG A 7 -3.83 -4.52 2.25
C ARG A 7 -3.53 -3.44 1.23
N LEU A 8 -2.43 -2.72 1.46
CA LEU A 8 -2.02 -1.57 0.66
C LEU A 8 -0.63 -1.80 0.08
N ARG A 9 -0.47 -1.54 -1.21
CA ARG A 9 0.84 -1.52 -1.89
C ARG A 9 1.00 -0.24 -2.67
N PHE A 10 1.95 0.58 -2.24
CA PHE A 10 2.34 1.81 -2.92
C PHE A 10 3.51 1.52 -3.86
N TYR A 11 3.25 1.54 -5.17
CA TYR A 11 4.27 1.32 -6.19
C TYR A 11 4.79 2.66 -6.71
N ILE A 12 6.05 2.94 -6.39
CA ILE A 12 6.71 4.22 -6.63
C ILE A 12 7.69 4.08 -7.79
N LYS A 13 7.79 5.12 -8.62
CA LYS A 13 8.78 5.13 -9.71
C LYS A 13 10.21 5.05 -9.14
N PRO A 14 11.05 4.10 -9.57
CA PRO A 14 12.44 4.05 -9.15
C PRO A 14 13.22 5.26 -9.68
N PRO A 15 14.12 5.83 -8.87
CA PRO A 15 15.09 6.81 -9.36
C PRO A 15 16.08 6.14 -10.33
N GLN A 16 16.72 6.95 -11.18
CA GLN A 16 17.60 6.44 -12.23
C GLN A 16 18.76 5.58 -11.70
N TYR A 17 19.30 5.91 -10.52
CA TYR A 17 20.40 5.17 -9.91
C TYR A 17 19.98 3.77 -9.40
N ILE A 18 18.67 3.49 -9.33
CA ILE A 18 18.12 2.15 -9.07
C ILE A 18 17.71 1.50 -10.39
N SER A 19 16.98 2.22 -11.25
CA SER A 19 16.39 1.67 -12.47
C SER A 19 17.40 1.39 -13.59
N LYS A 20 18.56 2.04 -13.61
CA LYS A 20 19.62 1.76 -14.59
C LYS A 20 20.54 0.61 -14.19
N VAL A 21 20.42 0.10 -12.96
CA VAL A 21 21.29 -0.99 -12.49
C VAL A 21 20.77 -2.31 -13.05
N LYS A 22 21.56 -2.97 -13.91
CA LYS A 22 21.16 -4.21 -14.60
C LYS A 22 20.76 -5.33 -13.63
N LYS A 23 21.44 -5.47 -12.48
CA LYS A 23 21.10 -6.47 -11.46
C LYS A 23 19.76 -6.24 -10.77
N ASN A 24 19.20 -5.02 -10.84
CA ASN A 24 17.93 -4.68 -10.20
C ASN A 24 16.73 -4.92 -11.13
N GLN A 25 16.93 -5.21 -12.43
CA GLN A 25 15.81 -5.26 -13.39
C GLN A 25 14.77 -6.30 -12.99
N GLN A 26 15.20 -7.53 -12.66
CA GLN A 26 14.27 -8.58 -12.25
C GLN A 26 13.53 -8.21 -10.96
N ALA A 27 14.24 -7.71 -9.95
CA ALA A 27 13.63 -7.29 -8.69
C ALA A 27 12.67 -6.07 -8.84
N LEU A 28 12.85 -5.23 -9.87
CA LEU A 28 11.91 -4.16 -10.21
C LEU A 28 10.68 -4.67 -10.95
N LEU A 29 10.80 -5.72 -11.76
CA LEU A 29 9.68 -6.39 -12.42
C LEU A 29 8.86 -7.20 -11.42
N ASP A 30 9.52 -7.86 -10.48
CA ASP A 30 8.89 -8.60 -9.38
C ASP A 30 8.40 -7.67 -8.25
N GLU A 31 8.73 -6.38 -8.34
CA GLU A 31 8.35 -5.32 -7.40
C GLU A 31 8.73 -5.60 -5.94
N ILE A 32 9.87 -6.27 -5.72
CA ILE A 32 10.34 -6.69 -4.40
C ILE A 32 11.33 -5.71 -3.74
N ILE A 33 11.70 -4.62 -4.42
CA ILE A 33 12.64 -3.63 -3.86
C ILE A 33 11.87 -2.63 -2.97
N PRO A 34 12.06 -2.63 -1.65
CA PRO A 34 11.35 -1.71 -0.76
C PRO A 34 11.86 -0.27 -0.90
N VAL A 35 10.97 0.70 -0.73
CA VAL A 35 11.30 2.12 -0.75
C VAL A 35 11.65 2.60 0.65
N GLY A 36 12.95 2.67 0.96
CA GLY A 36 13.45 3.22 2.23
C GLY A 36 13.53 4.75 2.30
N LYS A 37 12.84 5.48 1.42
CA LYS A 37 12.89 6.97 1.33
C LYS A 37 11.58 7.61 1.78
N LYS A 38 11.65 8.85 2.26
CA LYS A 38 10.49 9.69 2.64
C LYS A 38 9.53 9.89 1.45
N PRO A 39 8.25 10.23 1.69
CA PRO A 39 7.55 10.28 2.99
C PRO A 39 7.48 8.93 3.71
N ASP A 40 7.25 8.93 5.02
CA ASP A 40 7.06 7.69 5.79
C ASP A 40 5.77 6.97 5.35
N ILE A 41 5.70 5.67 5.59
CA ILE A 41 4.60 4.83 5.06
C ILE A 41 3.23 5.21 5.65
N ASP A 42 3.20 5.65 6.91
CA ASP A 42 2.02 6.17 7.60
C ASP A 42 1.44 7.42 6.92
N ASN A 43 2.28 8.28 6.33
CA ASN A 43 1.83 9.46 5.60
C ASN A 43 1.13 9.10 4.29
N TYR A 44 1.63 8.06 3.59
CA TYR A 44 0.97 7.53 2.40
C TYR A 44 -0.39 6.92 2.77
N GLU A 45 -0.40 6.10 3.82
CA GLU A 45 -1.61 5.48 4.33
C GLU A 45 -2.65 6.51 4.75
N LYS A 46 -2.26 7.50 5.55
CA LYS A 46 -3.15 8.56 6.00
C LYS A 46 -3.78 9.30 4.81
N ALA A 47 -2.97 9.74 3.85
CA ALA A 47 -3.49 10.46 2.69
C ALA A 47 -4.44 9.59 1.85
N LEU A 48 -4.17 8.29 1.75
CA LEU A 48 -5.05 7.36 1.03
C LEU A 48 -6.37 7.15 1.77
N TYR A 49 -6.35 6.87 3.08
CA TYR A 49 -7.56 6.67 3.86
C TYR A 49 -8.42 7.93 3.94
N ASP A 50 -7.82 9.10 4.15
CA ASP A 50 -8.53 10.39 4.13
C ASP A 50 -9.29 10.57 2.78
N SER A 51 -8.77 10.03 1.66
CA SER A 51 -9.42 10.08 0.35
C SER A 51 -10.49 9.00 0.11
N MET A 52 -10.49 7.93 0.91
CA MET A 52 -11.39 6.78 0.79
C MET A 52 -12.56 6.84 1.76
N SER A 53 -12.42 7.53 2.89
CA SER A 53 -13.48 7.74 3.89
C SER A 53 -14.72 8.36 3.26
N GLY A 54 -15.89 7.80 3.57
CA GLY A 54 -17.18 8.13 2.97
C GLY A 54 -17.42 7.57 1.56
N ILE A 55 -16.42 6.94 0.92
CA ILE A 55 -16.52 6.39 -0.43
C ILE A 55 -16.40 4.86 -0.41
N VAL A 56 -15.29 4.34 0.11
CA VAL A 56 -15.00 2.88 0.15
C VAL A 56 -15.46 2.27 1.48
N PHE A 57 -15.33 3.02 2.55
CA PHE A 57 -15.81 2.73 3.90
C PHE A 57 -16.35 4.04 4.51
N GLN A 58 -17.16 4.01 5.57
CA GLN A 58 -17.68 5.25 6.14
C GLN A 58 -16.58 6.03 6.89
N ASP A 59 -15.76 5.33 7.66
CA ASP A 59 -14.70 5.92 8.48
C ASP A 59 -13.44 5.02 8.49
N ASP A 60 -12.25 5.62 8.49
CA ASP A 60 -10.99 4.88 8.51
C ASP A 60 -10.74 4.15 9.85
N GLY A 61 -11.43 4.56 10.91
CA GLY A 61 -11.51 3.83 12.19
C GLY A 61 -12.13 2.43 12.06
N GLN A 62 -12.73 2.07 10.92
CA GLN A 62 -13.17 0.71 10.64
C GLN A 62 -12.00 -0.24 10.31
N ILE A 63 -10.83 0.26 9.90
CA ILE A 63 -9.66 -0.57 9.59
C ILE A 63 -9.05 -1.10 10.89
N ALA A 64 -9.31 -2.37 11.20
CA ALA A 64 -8.83 -3.02 12.42
C ALA A 64 -7.52 -3.80 12.19
N LEU A 65 -7.25 -4.21 10.96
CA LEU A 65 -6.02 -4.88 10.55
C LEU A 65 -5.53 -4.29 9.24
N HIS A 66 -4.22 -4.10 9.11
CA HIS A 66 -3.63 -3.66 7.85
C HIS A 66 -2.26 -4.29 7.57
N ASP A 67 -1.96 -4.43 6.28
CA ASP A 67 -0.67 -4.85 5.74
C ASP A 67 -0.25 -3.85 4.67
N VAL A 68 0.74 -3.01 4.97
CA VAL A 68 1.10 -1.84 4.16
C VAL A 68 2.56 -1.93 3.73
N GLY A 69 2.83 -1.68 2.45
CA GLY A 69 4.19 -1.66 1.91
C GLY A 69 4.37 -0.65 0.79
N LYS A 70 5.59 -0.11 0.65
CA LYS A 70 5.98 0.72 -0.50
C LYS A 70 7.17 0.12 -1.24
N PHE A 71 7.01 -0.07 -2.53
CA PHE A 71 7.95 -0.77 -3.40
C PHE A 71 8.25 0.04 -4.64
N TYR A 72 9.43 -0.14 -5.22
CA TYR A 72 9.71 0.44 -6.52
C TYR A 72 9.07 -0.40 -7.64
N SER A 73 8.48 0.27 -8.62
CA SER A 73 7.91 -0.35 -9.82
C SER A 73 8.15 0.49 -11.06
N LEU A 74 8.33 -0.17 -12.20
CA LEU A 74 8.34 0.48 -13.51
C LEU A 74 6.95 0.95 -13.96
N ASN A 75 5.88 0.51 -13.29
CA ASN A 75 4.50 0.92 -13.50
C ASN A 75 3.88 1.45 -12.19
N PRO A 76 4.15 2.73 -11.82
CA PRO A 76 3.71 3.29 -10.55
C PRO A 76 2.18 3.34 -10.42
N ARG A 77 1.68 2.95 -9.25
CA ARG A 77 0.25 2.85 -8.93
C ARG A 77 0.05 2.64 -7.43
N ILE A 78 -1.19 2.61 -6.99
CA ILE A 78 -1.57 2.17 -5.65
C ILE A 78 -2.49 0.97 -5.82
N GLU A 79 -2.18 -0.13 -5.15
CA GLU A 79 -3.08 -1.27 -5.06
C GLU A 79 -3.68 -1.32 -3.67
N VAL A 80 -5.00 -1.53 -3.64
CA VAL A 80 -5.82 -1.46 -2.43
C VAL A 80 -6.77 -2.65 -2.42
N GLU A 81 -6.71 -3.44 -1.36
CA GLU A 81 -7.61 -4.55 -1.08
C GLU A 81 -8.26 -4.30 0.28
N ILE A 82 -9.59 -4.28 0.32
CA ILE A 82 -10.39 -4.08 1.54
C ILE A 82 -11.29 -5.30 1.72
N GLU A 83 -11.20 -5.95 2.88
CA GLU A 83 -11.97 -7.13 3.23
C GLU A 83 -12.79 -6.89 4.50
N VAL A 84 -14.05 -7.34 4.51
CA VAL A 84 -14.86 -7.37 5.73
C VAL A 84 -14.38 -8.52 6.62
N MET A 85 -14.05 -8.21 7.87
CA MET A 85 -13.69 -9.23 8.84
C MET A 85 -14.96 -9.89 9.36
N LYS A 86 -15.07 -11.21 9.19
CA LYS A 86 -16.17 -11.97 9.79
C LYS A 86 -16.01 -11.95 11.31
N SER A 87 -17.07 -11.56 11.99
CA SER A 87 -17.18 -11.74 13.44
C SER A 87 -17.05 -13.23 13.75
N LEU A 88 -16.09 -13.58 14.60
CA LEU A 88 -16.01 -14.91 15.21
C LEU A 88 -17.35 -15.16 15.92
N SER A 89 -18.12 -16.13 15.42
CA SER A 89 -19.27 -16.66 16.14
C SER A 89 -18.69 -17.54 17.24
N ILE A 90 -18.53 -16.96 18.43
CA ILE A 90 -18.17 -17.70 19.65
C ILE A 90 -19.46 -18.21 20.28
#